data_AF-A0A3C0I6E8-F1
#
_entry.id   AF-A0A3C0I6E8-F1
#
_cell.length_a   1.000
_cell.length_b   1.000
_cell.length_c   1.000
_cell.angle_alpha   90.00
_cell.angle_beta   90.00
_cell.angle_gamma   90.00
#
_symmetry.space_group_name_H-M   'P 1'
#
loop_
_entity.id
_entity.type
_entity.pdbx_description
1 polymer ?
#
loop_
_entity_poly.entity_id
_entity_poly.type
_entity_poly.pdbx_seq_one_letter_code
_entity_poly.pdbx_strand_id
1 'polypeptide(L)'
;MIKHYLNNHFYYVEYVIGLLLLVGFYLASTYHYLLFHSLIEISSIIIASGVFMLTWNSRHFVENDYYLLLGVAYLFVGAFDLLHTFAYQGMGIFDGDNANLATQLWISARYLESTSLLMASLFALKGRQISPYLLFTVYLCLFIVVLWAIFWLRIFPLTYVEGSGLTRFKISSEFIISAIFGSTLFVLYGQRYHFEALMLKWLMVSILFSIAAEVFFTLYQDVYGLMNLFGHYCK
;
A
#
# COMPACT_ATOMS: atom_id res chain seq x y z
N MET A 1 15.87 -36.46 -3.23
CA MET A 1 16.60 -36.14 -1.99
C MET A 1 17.36 -34.81 -2.09
N ILE A 2 18.22 -34.60 -3.10
CA ILE A 2 19.00 -33.34 -3.28
C ILE A 2 18.11 -32.10 -3.57
N LYS A 3 17.10 -32.20 -4.45
CA LYS A 3 16.14 -31.09 -4.69
C LYS A 3 15.36 -30.67 -3.44
N HIS A 4 15.06 -31.62 -2.54
CA HIS A 4 14.32 -31.33 -1.31
C HIS A 4 15.22 -30.68 -0.24
N TYR A 5 16.49 -31.09 -0.18
CA TYR A 5 17.49 -30.49 0.71
C TYR A 5 17.85 -29.05 0.29
N LEU A 6 18.03 -28.82 -1.01
CA LEU A 6 18.30 -27.48 -1.54
C LEU A 6 17.10 -26.53 -1.33
N ASN A 7 15.86 -27.00 -1.56
CA ASN A 7 14.66 -26.19 -1.30
C ASN A 7 14.57 -25.74 0.17
N ASN A 8 14.86 -26.63 1.12
CA ASN A 8 14.79 -26.28 2.54
C ASN A 8 15.80 -25.18 2.91
N HIS A 9 17.02 -25.23 2.38
CA HIS A 9 18.03 -24.19 2.64
C HIS A 9 17.61 -22.80 2.13
N PHE A 10 16.92 -22.72 0.98
CA PHE A 10 16.43 -21.44 0.46
C PHE A 10 15.40 -20.81 1.40
N TYR A 11 14.44 -21.59 1.93
CA TYR A 11 13.46 -21.07 2.88
C TYR A 11 14.09 -20.55 4.18
N TYR A 12 15.11 -21.24 4.72
CA TYR A 12 15.81 -20.75 5.91
C TYR A 12 16.50 -19.40 5.68
N VAL A 13 17.10 -19.20 4.51
CA VAL A 13 17.74 -17.92 4.15
C VAL A 13 16.69 -16.81 4.06
N GLU A 14 15.55 -17.06 3.40
CA GLU A 14 14.46 -16.09 3.30
C GLU A 14 13.91 -15.69 4.68
N TYR A 15 13.68 -16.67 5.57
CA TYR A 15 13.22 -16.39 6.93
C TYR A 15 14.25 -15.62 7.76
N VAL A 16 15.54 -15.93 7.62
CA VAL A 16 16.62 -15.21 8.31
C VAL A 16 16.70 -13.78 7.80
N ILE A 17 16.64 -13.55 6.49
CA ILE A 17 16.62 -12.20 5.90
C ILE A 17 15.39 -11.43 6.41
N GLY A 18 14.21 -12.04 6.38
CA GLY A 18 12.98 -11.42 6.89
C GLY A 18 13.09 -11.03 8.35
N LEU A 19 13.63 -11.92 9.20
CA LEU A 19 13.85 -11.64 10.62
C LEU A 19 14.87 -10.50 10.81
N LEU A 20 15.96 -10.49 10.07
CA LEU A 20 16.97 -9.43 10.13
C LEU A 20 16.41 -8.08 9.72
N LEU A 21 15.53 -8.03 8.71
CA LEU A 21 14.84 -6.81 8.29
C LEU A 21 13.91 -6.29 9.40
N LEU A 22 13.10 -7.17 10.00
CA LEU A 22 12.21 -6.80 11.11
C LEU A 22 12.99 -6.26 12.32
N VAL A 23 14.08 -6.94 12.70
CA VAL A 23 14.95 -6.49 13.79
C VAL A 23 15.63 -5.16 13.42
N GLY A 24 16.09 -5.02 12.18
CA GLY A 24 16.70 -3.78 11.67
C GLY A 24 15.75 -2.59 11.75
N PHE A 25 14.48 -2.75 11.34
CA PHE A 25 13.47 -1.71 11.46
C PHE A 25 13.17 -1.37 12.91
N TYR A 26 13.12 -2.36 13.81
CA TYR A 26 12.88 -2.11 15.24
C TYR A 26 14.02 -1.30 15.84
N LEU A 27 15.27 -1.69 15.58
CA LEU A 27 16.45 -0.95 16.03
C LEU A 27 16.43 0.48 15.47
N ALA A 28 16.10 0.66 14.20
CA ALA A 28 15.94 1.99 13.60
C ALA A 28 14.88 2.82 14.34
N SER A 29 13.73 2.23 14.72
CA SER A 29 12.68 2.96 15.45
C SER A 29 13.11 3.41 16.83
N THR A 30 13.97 2.63 17.51
CA THR A 30 14.51 2.99 18.83
C THR A 30 15.63 4.03 18.74
N TYR A 31 16.32 4.12 17.60
CA TYR A 31 17.36 5.11 17.37
C TYR A 31 16.78 6.45 16.91
N HIS A 32 15.94 6.45 15.87
CA HIS A 32 15.30 7.65 15.34
C HIS A 32 14.04 7.28 14.53
N TYR A 33 12.87 7.71 14.98
CA TYR A 33 11.60 7.28 14.37
C TYR A 33 11.50 7.63 12.87
N LEU A 34 11.95 8.82 12.45
CA LEU A 34 11.93 9.19 11.03
C LEU A 34 12.83 8.29 10.17
N LEU A 35 13.90 7.74 10.74
CA LEU A 35 14.75 6.79 10.02
C LEU A 35 13.98 5.50 9.78
N PHE A 36 13.32 4.97 10.82
CA PHE A 36 12.42 3.82 10.69
C PHE A 36 11.33 4.07 9.64
N HIS A 37 10.57 5.16 9.80
CA HIS A 37 9.47 5.51 8.90
C HIS A 37 9.95 5.64 7.46
N SER A 38 11.05 6.35 7.22
CA SER A 38 11.61 6.50 5.88
C SER A 38 12.06 5.17 5.28
N LEU A 39 12.72 4.30 6.06
CA LEU A 39 13.20 3.01 5.57
C LEU A 39 12.05 2.08 5.18
N ILE A 40 10.99 2.00 6.00
CA ILE A 40 9.85 1.12 5.73
C ILE A 40 9.01 1.64 4.56
N GLU A 41 8.79 2.95 4.47
CA GLU A 41 8.11 3.57 3.34
C GLU A 41 8.89 3.37 2.03
N ILE A 42 10.20 3.68 2.00
CA ILE A 42 11.05 3.47 0.82
C ILE A 42 11.05 2.00 0.38
N SER A 43 11.08 1.05 1.32
CA SER A 43 11.02 -0.38 1.02
C SER A 43 9.71 -0.73 0.28
N SER A 44 8.58 -0.24 0.78
CA SER A 44 7.27 -0.45 0.15
C SER A 44 7.17 0.21 -1.24
N ILE A 45 7.72 1.41 -1.41
CA ILE A 45 7.75 2.16 -2.68
C ILE A 45 8.57 1.42 -3.72
N ILE A 46 9.72 0.84 -3.32
CA ILE A 46 10.56 0.02 -4.21
C ILE A 46 9.79 -1.23 -4.66
N ILE A 47 9.10 -1.92 -3.74
CA ILE A 47 8.28 -3.09 -4.08
C ILE A 47 7.15 -2.71 -5.05
N ALA A 48 6.40 -1.65 -4.76
CA ALA A 48 5.32 -1.16 -5.62
C ALA A 48 5.83 -0.78 -7.02
N SER A 49 6.97 -0.09 -7.10
CA SER A 49 7.64 0.24 -8.36
C SER A 49 8.09 -1.01 -9.11
N GLY A 50 8.59 -2.02 -8.40
CA GLY A 50 8.97 -3.32 -8.97
C GLY A 50 7.77 -4.05 -9.57
N VAL A 51 6.62 -4.07 -8.87
CA VAL A 51 5.36 -4.65 -9.38
C VAL A 51 4.94 -3.96 -10.67
N PHE A 52 4.96 -2.62 -10.73
CA PHE A 52 4.70 -1.87 -11.97
C PHE A 52 5.70 -2.23 -13.07
N MET A 53 7.00 -2.21 -12.79
CA MET A 53 8.03 -2.47 -13.80
C MET A 53 7.89 -3.87 -14.39
N LEU A 54 7.69 -4.89 -13.56
CA LEU A 54 7.52 -6.28 -14.01
C LEU A 54 6.29 -6.39 -14.92
N THR A 55 5.14 -5.94 -14.44
CA THR A 55 3.86 -6.06 -15.16
C THR A 55 3.82 -5.21 -16.43
N TRP A 56 4.33 -3.98 -16.40
CA TRP A 56 4.36 -3.09 -17.57
C TRP A 56 5.29 -3.63 -18.66
N ASN A 57 6.47 -4.14 -18.29
CA ASN A 57 7.38 -4.72 -19.29
C ASN A 57 6.89 -6.06 -19.82
N SER A 58 6.18 -6.85 -19.01
CA SER A 58 5.60 -8.12 -19.44
C SER A 58 4.22 -7.99 -20.10
N ARG A 59 3.68 -6.78 -20.27
CA ARG A 59 2.28 -6.54 -20.69
C ARG A 59 1.88 -7.17 -22.03
N HIS A 60 2.83 -7.39 -22.94
CA HIS A 60 2.57 -8.05 -24.22
C HIS A 60 2.63 -9.58 -24.15
N PHE A 61 3.12 -10.13 -23.04
CA PHE A 61 3.32 -11.56 -22.81
C PHE A 61 2.34 -12.14 -21.79
N VAL A 62 1.74 -11.29 -20.94
CA VAL A 62 0.82 -11.69 -19.88
C VAL A 62 -0.61 -11.45 -20.33
N GLU A 63 -1.33 -12.52 -20.68
CA GLU A 63 -2.76 -12.51 -21.01
C GLU A 63 -3.64 -12.44 -19.75
N ASN A 64 -3.35 -11.49 -18.86
CA ASN A 64 -4.15 -11.31 -17.66
C ASN A 64 -4.16 -9.84 -17.23
N ASP A 65 -5.27 -9.18 -17.58
CA ASP A 65 -5.54 -7.78 -17.25
C ASP A 65 -5.52 -7.50 -15.74
N TYR A 66 -5.65 -8.54 -14.90
CA TYR A 66 -5.55 -8.44 -13.44
C TYR A 66 -4.21 -7.84 -13.02
N TYR A 67 -3.11 -8.41 -13.51
CA TYR A 67 -1.78 -7.95 -13.14
C TYR A 67 -1.45 -6.61 -13.78
N LEU A 68 -1.95 -6.34 -14.99
CA LEU A 68 -1.77 -5.04 -15.62
C LEU A 68 -2.43 -3.92 -14.81
N LEU A 69 -3.68 -4.13 -14.36
CA LEU A 69 -4.39 -3.18 -13.52
C LEU A 69 -3.65 -2.93 -12.21
N LEU A 70 -3.27 -3.99 -11.49
CA LEU A 70 -2.51 -3.84 -10.25
C LEU A 70 -1.18 -3.15 -10.50
N GLY A 71 -0.43 -3.59 -11.51
CA GLY A 71 0.82 -2.97 -11.93
C GLY A 71 0.74 -1.46 -12.05
N VAL A 72 -0.19 -0.99 -12.88
CA VAL A 72 -0.43 0.44 -13.06
C VAL A 72 -0.86 1.11 -11.75
N ALA A 73 -1.78 0.51 -11.00
CA ALA A 73 -2.23 1.06 -9.72
C ALA A 73 -1.08 1.26 -8.72
N TYR A 74 -0.21 0.25 -8.56
CA TYR A 74 0.90 0.27 -7.60
C TYR A 74 1.95 1.33 -7.94
N LEU A 75 2.11 1.74 -9.20
CA LEU A 75 2.95 2.90 -9.54
C LEU A 75 2.44 4.18 -8.83
N PHE A 76 1.13 4.42 -8.90
CA PHE A 76 0.52 5.62 -8.34
C PHE A 76 0.31 5.52 -6.83
N VAL A 77 0.09 4.31 -6.29
CA VAL A 77 0.15 4.06 -4.84
C VAL A 77 1.55 4.40 -4.32
N GLY A 78 2.60 3.90 -4.97
CA GLY A 78 3.99 4.22 -4.63
C GLY A 78 4.31 5.71 -4.77
N ALA A 79 3.73 6.40 -5.75
CA ALA A 79 3.89 7.84 -5.90
C ALA A 79 3.22 8.64 -4.76
N PHE A 80 2.03 8.23 -4.31
CA PHE A 80 1.41 8.83 -3.12
C PHE A 80 2.20 8.51 -1.84
N ASP A 81 2.67 7.27 -1.68
CA ASP A 81 3.49 6.86 -0.53
C ASP A 81 4.82 7.64 -0.48
N LEU A 82 5.42 7.95 -1.63
CA LEU A 82 6.60 8.82 -1.71
C LEU A 82 6.30 10.24 -1.24
N LEU A 83 5.20 10.84 -1.72
CA LEU A 83 4.80 12.18 -1.29
C LEU A 83 4.42 12.19 0.20
N HIS A 84 3.75 11.14 0.69
CA HIS A 84 3.44 10.93 2.09
C HIS A 84 4.72 10.93 2.94
N THR A 85 5.73 10.15 2.52
CA THR A 85 7.03 10.07 3.20
C THR A 85 7.67 11.45 3.30
N PHE A 86 7.64 12.25 2.23
CA PHE A 86 8.18 13.61 2.24
C PHE A 86 7.36 14.60 3.08
N ALA A 87 6.04 14.39 3.17
CA ALA A 87 5.13 15.17 4.00
C ALA A 87 5.16 14.77 5.47
N TYR A 88 5.79 13.66 5.83
CA TYR A 88 5.76 13.15 7.19
C TYR A 88 6.33 14.17 8.20
N GLN A 89 5.72 14.23 9.39
CA GLN A 89 6.10 15.19 10.40
C GLN A 89 7.60 15.08 10.72
N GLY A 90 8.28 16.22 10.78
CA GLY A 90 9.72 16.32 11.03
C GLY A 90 10.63 16.21 9.81
N MET A 91 10.12 15.88 8.61
CA MET A 91 10.95 15.79 7.39
C MET A 91 11.40 17.15 6.85
N GLY A 92 10.60 18.20 7.07
CA GLY A 92 10.95 19.58 6.71
C GLY A 92 10.97 19.90 5.21
N ILE A 93 10.34 19.06 4.37
CA ILE A 93 10.26 19.27 2.91
C ILE A 93 9.08 20.18 2.54
N PHE A 94 7.93 19.97 3.19
CA PHE A 94 6.74 20.80 2.99
C PHE A 94 6.53 21.74 4.18
N ASP A 95 6.03 22.94 3.86
CA ASP A 95 5.63 23.93 4.86
C ASP A 95 4.19 23.66 5.35
N GLY A 96 3.93 23.93 6.63
CA GLY A 96 2.59 23.89 7.22
C GLY A 96 2.30 22.63 8.06
N ASP A 97 1.04 22.20 8.07
CA ASP A 97 0.57 21.05 8.86
C ASP A 97 0.95 19.72 8.18
N ASN A 98 2.16 19.28 8.50
CA ASN A 98 2.77 18.07 7.94
C ASN A 98 2.04 16.79 8.37
N ALA A 99 1.50 16.72 9.58
CA ALA A 99 0.75 15.54 10.03
C ALA A 99 -0.57 15.39 9.25
N ASN A 100 -1.30 16.48 9.05
CA ASN A 100 -2.50 16.46 8.22
C ASN A 100 -2.15 16.14 6.76
N LEU A 101 -1.16 16.82 6.16
CA LEU A 101 -0.77 16.56 4.77
C LEU A 101 -0.34 15.10 4.54
N ALA A 102 0.52 14.56 5.41
CA ALA A 102 0.95 13.18 5.33
C ALA A 102 -0.26 12.23 5.39
N THR A 103 -1.20 12.47 6.31
CA THR A 103 -2.37 11.59 6.46
C THR A 103 -3.39 11.70 5.32
N GLN A 104 -3.50 12.86 4.65
CA GLN A 104 -4.28 13.03 3.42
C GLN A 104 -3.68 12.25 2.24
N LEU A 105 -2.35 12.27 2.10
CA LEU A 105 -1.65 11.50 1.06
C LEU A 105 -1.74 10.00 1.33
N TRP A 106 -1.60 9.58 2.59
CA TRP A 106 -1.79 8.20 3.02
C TRP A 106 -3.17 7.66 2.64
N ILE A 107 -4.24 8.37 3.05
CA ILE A 107 -5.59 7.87 2.79
C ILE A 107 -5.90 7.80 1.29
N SER A 108 -5.31 8.70 0.51
CA SER A 108 -5.41 8.69 -0.96
C SER A 108 -4.75 7.45 -1.56
N ALA A 109 -3.54 7.09 -1.10
CA ALA A 109 -2.84 5.87 -1.50
C ALA A 109 -3.66 4.61 -1.19
N ARG A 110 -4.22 4.52 0.03
CA ARG A 110 -4.97 3.33 0.48
C ARG A 110 -6.33 3.16 -0.19
N TYR A 111 -7.03 4.27 -0.47
CA TYR A 111 -8.23 4.20 -1.31
C TYR A 111 -7.89 3.72 -2.71
N LEU A 112 -6.80 4.22 -3.30
CA LEU A 112 -6.37 3.78 -4.62
C LEU A 112 -6.03 2.28 -4.62
N GLU A 113 -5.24 1.81 -3.67
CA GLU A 113 -4.85 0.40 -3.54
C GLU A 113 -6.06 -0.52 -3.33
N SER A 114 -6.89 -0.26 -2.33
CA SER A 114 -8.03 -1.11 -1.96
C SER A 114 -9.07 -1.19 -3.09
N THR A 115 -9.40 -0.06 -3.72
CA THR A 115 -10.35 -0.05 -4.85
C THR A 115 -9.76 -0.73 -6.08
N SER A 116 -8.47 -0.55 -6.37
CA SER A 116 -7.80 -1.22 -7.50
C SER A 116 -7.79 -2.74 -7.34
N LEU A 117 -7.50 -3.23 -6.13
CA LEU A 117 -7.55 -4.66 -5.80
C LEU A 117 -8.95 -5.25 -5.97
N LEU A 118 -9.98 -4.54 -5.50
CA LEU A 118 -11.37 -4.98 -5.69
C LEU A 118 -11.76 -4.98 -7.18
N MET A 119 -11.44 -3.91 -7.91
CA MET A 119 -11.74 -3.79 -9.34
C MET A 119 -11.03 -4.87 -10.17
N ALA A 120 -9.73 -5.11 -9.91
CA ALA A 120 -8.98 -6.18 -10.54
C ALA A 120 -9.66 -7.53 -10.31
N SER A 121 -10.05 -7.79 -9.06
CA SER A 121 -10.72 -9.03 -8.68
C SER A 121 -12.11 -9.18 -9.30
N LEU A 122 -12.86 -8.10 -9.55
CA LEU A 122 -14.22 -8.18 -10.13
C LEU A 122 -14.25 -8.24 -11.66
N PHE A 123 -13.36 -7.49 -12.32
CA PHE A 123 -13.47 -7.21 -13.74
C PHE A 123 -12.39 -7.85 -14.59
N ALA A 124 -11.16 -7.93 -14.08
CA ALA A 124 -10.00 -8.29 -14.88
C ALA A 124 -9.86 -9.82 -15.06
N LEU A 125 -10.56 -10.61 -14.25
CA LEU A 125 -10.64 -12.07 -14.38
C LEU A 125 -11.69 -12.54 -15.39
N LYS A 126 -12.50 -11.63 -15.95
CA LYS A 126 -13.59 -11.94 -16.89
C LYS A 126 -13.16 -11.87 -18.36
N GLY A 127 -11.84 -11.82 -18.64
CA GLY A 127 -11.30 -11.80 -20.01
C GLY A 127 -11.59 -10.51 -20.79
N ARG A 128 -11.81 -9.39 -20.09
CA ARG A 128 -12.00 -8.08 -20.74
C ARG A 128 -10.65 -7.42 -20.99
N GLN A 129 -10.26 -7.30 -22.25
CA GLN A 129 -9.04 -6.60 -22.63
C GLN A 129 -9.10 -5.14 -22.19
N ILE A 130 -8.21 -4.74 -21.29
CA ILE A 130 -8.07 -3.36 -20.84
C ILE A 130 -6.92 -2.74 -21.64
N SER A 131 -7.18 -1.60 -22.30
CA SER A 131 -6.10 -0.85 -22.94
C SER A 131 -5.10 -0.35 -21.89
N PRO A 132 -3.80 -0.76 -21.96
CA PRO A 132 -2.80 -0.34 -20.97
C PRO A 132 -2.66 1.19 -20.88
N TYR A 133 -2.74 1.88 -22.02
CA TYR A 133 -2.60 3.33 -22.09
C TYR A 133 -3.83 4.06 -21.52
N LEU A 134 -5.04 3.53 -21.77
CA LEU A 134 -6.25 4.08 -21.17
C LEU A 134 -6.19 3.94 -19.65
N LEU A 135 -5.81 2.74 -19.18
CA LEU A 135 -5.68 2.46 -17.75
C LEU A 135 -4.68 3.42 -17.10
N PHE A 136 -3.47 3.54 -17.65
CA PHE A 136 -2.46 4.47 -17.17
C PHE A 136 -2.97 5.91 -17.14
N THR A 137 -3.66 6.36 -18.19
CA THR A 137 -4.22 7.71 -18.28
C THR A 137 -5.26 7.97 -17.19
N VAL A 138 -6.14 7.00 -16.91
CA VAL A 138 -7.16 7.14 -15.86
C VAL A 138 -6.50 7.29 -14.49
N TYR A 139 -5.51 6.45 -14.15
CA TYR A 139 -4.80 6.57 -12.88
C TYR A 139 -3.99 7.87 -12.78
N LEU A 140 -3.36 8.31 -13.88
CA LEU A 140 -2.65 9.58 -13.93
C LEU A 140 -3.59 10.77 -13.68
N CYS A 141 -4.74 10.80 -14.34
CA CYS A 141 -5.75 11.84 -14.13
C CYS A 141 -6.25 11.84 -12.68
N LEU A 142 -6.54 10.66 -12.11
CA LEU A 142 -6.97 10.54 -10.71
C LEU A 142 -5.89 11.05 -9.75
N PHE A 143 -4.64 10.66 -9.96
CA PHE A 143 -3.49 11.14 -9.19
C PHE A 143 -3.39 12.67 -9.22
N ILE A 144 -3.42 13.27 -10.41
CA ILE A 144 -3.35 14.72 -10.58
C ILE A 144 -4.52 15.43 -9.90
N VAL A 145 -5.76 14.94 -10.07
CA VAL A 145 -6.96 15.54 -9.48
C VAL A 145 -6.89 15.53 -7.95
N VAL A 146 -6.45 14.42 -7.36
CA VAL A 146 -6.31 14.30 -5.90
C VAL A 146 -5.20 15.23 -5.39
N LEU A 147 -4.04 15.29 -6.05
CA LEU A 147 -2.99 16.24 -5.67
C LEU A 147 -3.44 17.69 -5.81
N TRP A 148 -4.20 18.01 -6.86
CA TRP A 148 -4.79 19.34 -7.02
C TRP A 148 -5.73 19.67 -5.85
N ALA A 149 -6.60 18.72 -5.47
CA ALA A 149 -7.52 18.88 -4.34
C ALA A 149 -6.81 19.11 -3.00
N ILE A 150 -5.68 18.43 -2.76
CA ILE A 150 -4.87 18.53 -1.54
C ILE A 150 -4.07 19.82 -1.52
N PHE A 151 -3.21 20.06 -2.51
CA PHE A 151 -2.20 21.12 -2.46
C PHE A 151 -2.72 22.50 -2.88
N TRP A 152 -3.52 22.55 -3.95
CA TRP A 152 -3.93 23.82 -4.58
C TRP A 152 -5.32 24.28 -4.15
N LEU A 153 -6.33 23.41 -4.25
CA LEU A 153 -7.69 23.77 -3.85
C LEU A 153 -7.88 23.73 -2.33
N ARG A 154 -7.11 22.89 -1.63
CA ARG A 154 -7.19 22.68 -0.18
C ARG A 154 -8.60 22.32 0.29
N ILE A 155 -9.33 21.57 -0.54
CA ILE A 155 -10.71 21.11 -0.27
C ILE A 155 -10.73 19.68 0.29
N PHE A 156 -9.59 19.00 0.33
CA PHE A 156 -9.50 17.66 0.90
C PHE A 156 -9.81 17.72 2.41
N PRO A 157 -10.68 16.84 2.95
CA PRO A 157 -11.06 16.91 4.36
C PRO A 157 -9.86 16.79 5.30
N LEU A 158 -9.94 17.45 6.47
CA LEU A 158 -8.92 17.29 7.50
C LEU A 158 -8.89 15.83 7.96
N THR A 159 -7.69 15.26 8.05
CA THR A 159 -7.42 13.89 8.49
C THR A 159 -6.73 13.87 9.85
N TYR A 160 -6.04 14.95 10.21
CA TYR A 160 -5.40 15.14 11.52
C TYR A 160 -5.55 16.58 11.98
N VAL A 161 -5.67 16.78 13.29
CA VAL A 161 -5.65 18.10 13.93
C VAL A 161 -4.71 18.05 15.12
N GLU A 162 -3.70 18.93 15.13
CA GLU A 162 -2.73 19.01 16.22
C GLU A 162 -3.42 19.19 17.58
N GLY A 163 -2.99 18.44 18.58
CA GLY A 163 -3.59 18.42 19.93
C GLY A 163 -4.93 17.68 20.05
N SER A 164 -5.62 17.39 18.94
CA SER A 164 -6.87 16.62 18.93
C SER A 164 -6.73 15.20 18.32
N GLY A 165 -5.69 14.97 17.52
CA GLY A 165 -5.42 13.68 16.89
C GLY A 165 -6.18 13.46 15.57
N LEU A 166 -6.50 12.20 15.27
CA LEU A 166 -7.20 11.79 14.05
C LEU A 166 -8.63 12.36 13.96
N THR A 167 -9.03 12.81 12.77
CA THR A 167 -10.41 13.26 12.56
C THR A 167 -11.38 12.11 12.36
N ARG A 168 -12.68 12.38 12.54
CA ARG A 168 -13.76 11.42 12.21
C ARG A 168 -13.73 10.99 10.75
N PHE A 169 -13.37 11.90 9.84
CA PHE A 169 -13.23 11.60 8.43
C PHE A 169 -12.17 10.52 8.22
N LYS A 170 -10.97 10.73 8.76
CA LYS A 170 -9.86 9.77 8.65
C LYS A 170 -10.26 8.38 9.18
N ILE A 171 -10.75 8.31 10.42
CA ILE A 171 -11.15 7.04 11.05
C ILE A 171 -12.22 6.32 10.22
N SER A 172 -13.26 7.04 9.78
CA SER A 172 -14.33 6.46 8.96
C SER A 172 -13.81 5.94 7.63
N SER A 173 -12.86 6.66 7.01
CA SER A 173 -12.23 6.24 5.76
C SER A 173 -11.44 4.95 5.90
N GLU A 174 -10.68 4.76 6.98
CA GLU A 174 -9.93 3.52 7.21
C GLU A 174 -10.84 2.31 7.41
N PHE A 175 -11.99 2.48 8.07
CA PHE A 175 -13.00 1.42 8.16
C PHE A 175 -13.61 1.10 6.80
N ILE A 176 -13.87 2.11 5.96
CA ILE A 176 -14.36 1.90 4.59
C ILE A 176 -13.31 1.15 3.75
N ILE A 177 -12.04 1.56 3.82
CA ILE A 177 -10.92 0.90 3.13
C ILE A 177 -10.80 -0.56 3.59
N SER A 178 -10.84 -0.79 4.90
CA SER A 178 -10.82 -2.14 5.48
C SER A 178 -12.00 -3.00 4.98
N ALA A 179 -13.19 -2.41 4.84
CA ALA A 179 -14.35 -3.11 4.27
C ALA A 179 -14.18 -3.42 2.77
N ILE A 180 -13.53 -2.54 2.00
CA ILE A 180 -13.20 -2.78 0.59
C ILE A 180 -12.18 -3.93 0.46
N PHE A 181 -11.15 -3.95 1.32
CA PHE A 181 -10.21 -5.06 1.40
C PHE A 181 -10.90 -6.37 1.80
N GLY A 182 -11.79 -6.36 2.81
CA GLY A 182 -12.59 -7.52 3.19
C GLY A 182 -13.49 -8.03 2.05
N SER A 183 -14.07 -7.12 1.27
CA SER A 183 -14.84 -7.45 0.07
C SER A 183 -13.95 -8.09 -1.00
N THR A 184 -12.73 -7.59 -1.17
CA THR A 184 -11.74 -8.17 -2.07
C THR A 184 -11.40 -9.61 -1.68
N LEU A 185 -11.17 -9.88 -0.39
CA LEU A 185 -10.92 -11.24 0.10
C LEU A 185 -12.05 -12.20 -0.24
N PHE A 186 -13.30 -11.77 -0.02
CA PHE A 186 -14.48 -12.57 -0.35
C PHE A 186 -14.56 -12.89 -1.85
N VAL A 187 -14.36 -11.88 -2.69
CA VAL A 187 -14.39 -12.00 -4.16
C VAL A 187 -13.26 -12.91 -4.67
N LEU A 188 -12.03 -12.75 -4.16
CA LEU A 188 -10.87 -13.56 -4.53
C LEU A 188 -11.07 -15.02 -4.13
N TYR A 189 -11.59 -15.28 -2.93
CA TYR A 189 -11.88 -16.64 -2.48
C TYR A 189 -12.93 -17.32 -3.36
N GLY A 190 -13.99 -16.60 -3.78
CA GLY A 190 -14.98 -17.11 -4.72
C GLY A 190 -14.38 -17.44 -6.10
N GLN A 191 -13.32 -16.74 -6.49
CA GLN A 191 -12.64 -16.91 -7.78
C GLN A 191 -11.35 -17.72 -7.71
N ARG A 192 -11.09 -18.39 -6.58
CA ARG A 192 -9.83 -19.08 -6.27
C ARG A 192 -9.33 -20.05 -7.33
N TYR A 193 -10.21 -20.65 -8.13
CA TYR A 193 -9.85 -21.59 -9.19
C TYR A 193 -9.21 -20.92 -10.42
N HIS A 194 -9.24 -19.59 -10.51
CA HIS A 194 -8.55 -18.83 -11.57
C HIS A 194 -7.10 -18.46 -11.19
N PHE A 195 -6.68 -18.73 -9.96
CA PHE A 195 -5.37 -18.38 -9.45
C PHE A 195 -4.55 -19.63 -9.12
N GLU A 196 -3.24 -19.51 -9.26
CA GLU A 196 -2.33 -20.46 -8.64
C GLU A 196 -2.45 -20.34 -7.11
N ALA A 197 -2.48 -21.48 -6.42
CA ALA A 197 -2.88 -21.56 -5.02
C ALA A 197 -1.91 -20.82 -4.07
N LEU A 198 -0.61 -20.88 -4.33
CA LEU A 198 0.40 -20.21 -3.52
C LEU A 198 0.32 -18.69 -3.71
N MET A 199 0.16 -18.21 -4.94
CA MET A 199 -0.02 -16.80 -5.25
C MET A 199 -1.30 -16.23 -4.62
N LEU A 200 -2.42 -16.93 -4.74
CA LEU A 200 -3.67 -16.51 -4.09
C LEU A 200 -3.51 -16.42 -2.58
N LYS A 201 -2.84 -17.41 -1.97
CA LYS A 201 -2.57 -17.40 -0.53
C LYS A 201 -1.80 -16.15 -0.12
N TRP A 202 -0.70 -15.82 -0.80
CA TRP A 202 0.12 -14.65 -0.46
C TRP A 202 -0.62 -13.33 -0.68
N LEU A 203 -1.43 -13.24 -1.74
CA LEU A 203 -2.29 -12.09 -1.99
C LEU A 203 -3.36 -11.92 -0.90
N MET A 204 -4.01 -13.00 -0.46
CA MET A 204 -4.96 -12.94 0.64
C MET A 204 -4.29 -12.56 1.96
N VAL A 205 -3.08 -13.09 2.21
CA VAL A 205 -2.29 -12.72 3.39
C VAL A 205 -1.92 -11.24 3.33
N SER A 206 -1.43 -10.71 2.20
CA SER A 206 -1.09 -9.29 2.09
C SER A 206 -2.31 -8.40 2.36
N ILE A 207 -3.49 -8.74 1.84
CA ILE A 207 -4.72 -7.98 2.09
C ILE A 207 -5.12 -8.03 3.58
N LEU A 208 -4.96 -9.17 4.26
CA LEU A 208 -5.20 -9.27 5.70
C LEU A 208 -4.25 -8.38 6.51
N PHE A 209 -2.98 -8.33 6.11
CA PHE A 209 -1.99 -7.43 6.70
C PHE A 209 -2.33 -5.96 6.43
N SER A 210 -2.80 -5.60 5.22
CA SER A 210 -3.30 -4.26 4.92
C SER A 210 -4.50 -3.88 5.81
N ILE A 211 -5.44 -4.78 6.07
CA ILE A 211 -6.55 -4.54 7.01
C ILE A 211 -6.00 -4.31 8.43
N ALA A 212 -5.05 -5.14 8.88
CA ALA A 212 -4.43 -4.97 10.19
C ALA A 212 -3.70 -3.62 10.31
N ALA A 213 -2.99 -3.20 9.25
CA ALA A 213 -2.33 -1.91 9.18
C ALA A 213 -3.33 -0.76 9.36
N GLU A 214 -4.44 -0.76 8.60
CA GLU A 214 -5.48 0.26 8.71
C GLU A 214 -6.11 0.29 10.11
N VAL A 215 -6.34 -0.88 10.73
CA VAL A 215 -6.84 -0.94 12.12
C VAL A 215 -5.84 -0.29 13.08
N PHE A 216 -4.54 -0.59 12.98
CA PHE A 216 -3.53 0.09 13.80
C PHE A 216 -3.48 1.60 13.53
N PHE A 217 -3.63 2.02 12.27
CA PHE A 217 -3.65 3.42 11.91
C PHE A 217 -4.90 4.17 12.40
N THR A 218 -6.03 3.48 12.65
CA THR A 218 -7.19 4.12 13.34
C THR A 218 -6.95 4.39 14.82
N LEU A 219 -5.98 3.71 15.44
CA LEU A 219 -5.78 3.70 16.89
C LEU A 219 -4.64 4.62 17.35
N TYR A 220 -3.85 5.19 16.44
CA TYR A 220 -2.73 6.03 16.86
C TYR A 220 -3.19 7.41 17.33
N GLN A 221 -2.55 7.88 18.42
CA GLN A 221 -2.74 9.20 18.99
C GLN A 221 -1.57 10.13 18.70
N ASP A 222 -0.39 9.55 18.45
CA ASP A 222 0.86 10.21 18.12
C ASP A 222 1.42 9.58 16.84
N VAL A 223 1.88 10.42 15.92
CA VAL A 223 2.52 9.99 14.67
C VAL A 223 3.77 9.16 14.95
N TYR A 224 4.50 9.41 16.03
CA TYR A 224 5.67 8.60 16.43
C TYR A 224 5.33 7.46 17.41
N GLY A 225 4.03 7.19 17.61
CA GLY A 225 3.54 6.24 18.61
C GLY A 225 3.61 4.77 18.19
N LEU A 226 3.43 3.88 19.16
CA LEU A 226 3.47 2.42 18.96
C LEU A 226 2.42 1.90 17.97
N MET A 227 1.23 2.50 17.93
CA MET A 227 0.20 2.08 16.97
C MET A 227 0.60 2.45 15.54
N ASN A 228 1.24 3.61 15.34
CA ASN A 228 1.78 3.99 14.03
C ASN A 228 2.91 3.02 13.60
N LEU A 229 3.80 2.67 14.54
CA LEU A 229 4.85 1.66 14.33
C LEU A 229 4.25 0.33 13.85
N PHE A 230 3.29 -0.24 14.58
CA PHE A 230 2.66 -1.52 14.21
C PHE A 230 1.89 -1.44 12.88
N GLY A 231 1.25 -0.31 12.60
CA GLY A 231 0.64 -0.05 11.30
C GLY A 231 1.64 -0.19 10.17
N HIS A 232 2.81 0.45 10.30
CA HIS A 232 3.86 0.36 9.29
C HIS A 232 4.47 -1.05 9.18
N TYR A 233 4.60 -1.82 10.26
CA TYR A 233 5.04 -3.22 10.18
C TYR A 233 4.10 -4.11 9.37
N CYS A 234 2.81 -3.79 9.35
CA CYS A 234 1.80 -4.54 8.63
C CYS A 234 1.63 -4.11 7.17
N LYS A 235 2.27 -3.00 6.77
CA LYS A 235 2.23 -2.46 5.41
C LYS A 235 3.21 -3.21 4.50
#